data_AF-A0A812W2S8-F1
#
_entry.id   AF-A0A812W2S8-F1
#
_cell.length_a   1.000
_cell.length_b   1.000
_cell.length_c   1.000
_cell.angle_alpha   90.00
_cell.angle_beta   90.00
_cell.angle_gamma   90.00
#
_symmetry.space_group_name_H-M   'P 1'
#
loop_
_entity.id
_entity.type
_entity.pdbx_description
1 polymer ?
#
loop_
_entity_poly.entity_id
_entity_poly.type
_entity_poly.pdbx_seq_one_letter_code
_entity_poly.pdbx_strand_id
1 'polypeptide(L)'
;AADITKVLTHAFEEVHFNVEATAQVDQWSTETSGCTAVATLWKGNQVYIAHVGDSRCVIGSKSQILHESADHKPSNAVEKQRIEENGGEIHTEVYPDGWTEHRIFVKGTDKPGLSMSRSIGDQIVKPIGVMPTPEVRKVEIRKEDEPFMVLASDGVWEFLTS
;
A
#
# COMPACT_ATOMS: atom_id res chain seq x y z
N ALA A 1 5.70 -12.40 -24.45
CA ALA A 1 5.19 -11.12 -23.91
C ALA A 1 5.75 -10.94 -22.51
N ALA A 2 6.09 -9.71 -22.10
CA ALA A 2 6.54 -9.45 -20.74
C ALA A 2 5.44 -9.77 -19.73
N ASP A 3 5.81 -10.35 -18.58
CA ASP A 3 4.90 -10.59 -17.46
C ASP A 3 4.65 -9.25 -16.75
N ILE A 4 3.49 -8.63 -17.04
CA ILE A 4 3.14 -7.30 -16.53
C ILE A 4 3.16 -7.28 -15.00
N THR A 5 2.77 -8.37 -14.35
CA THR A 5 2.80 -8.47 -12.89
C THR A 5 4.22 -8.30 -12.37
N LYS A 6 5.19 -9.03 -12.94
CA LYS A 6 6.60 -8.91 -12.55
C LYS A 6 7.18 -7.53 -12.88
N VAL A 7 6.79 -6.94 -14.00
CA VAL A 7 7.25 -5.59 -14.37
C VAL A 7 6.75 -4.56 -13.36
N LEU A 8 5.48 -4.62 -12.96
CA LEU A 8 4.93 -3.71 -11.95
C LEU A 8 5.56 -3.92 -10.57
N THR A 9 5.75 -5.18 -10.15
CA THR A 9 6.46 -5.49 -8.91
C THR A 9 7.88 -4.91 -8.91
N HIS A 10 8.63 -5.16 -9.98
CA HIS A 10 9.99 -4.65 -10.11
C HIS A 10 10.03 -3.12 -10.10
N ALA A 11 9.10 -2.45 -10.80
CA ALA A 11 9.06 -0.99 -10.85
C ALA A 11 8.87 -0.35 -9.46
N PHE A 12 8.03 -0.94 -8.58
CA PHE A 12 7.85 -0.43 -7.22
C PHE A 12 9.10 -0.61 -6.36
N GLU A 13 9.72 -1.79 -6.45
CA GLU A 13 10.96 -2.08 -5.73
C GLU A 13 12.10 -1.18 -6.22
N GLU A 14 12.22 -0.99 -7.54
CA GLU A 14 13.21 -0.10 -8.16
C GLU A 14 13.01 1.35 -7.74
N VAL A 15 11.76 1.85 -7.70
CA VAL A 15 11.47 3.21 -7.20
C VAL A 15 11.92 3.36 -5.75
N HIS A 16 11.67 2.37 -4.89
CA HIS A 16 12.14 2.41 -3.51
C HIS A 16 13.67 2.52 -3.41
N PHE A 17 14.41 1.68 -4.13
CA PHE A 17 15.87 1.74 -4.16
C PHE A 17 16.39 3.06 -4.74
N ASN A 18 15.77 3.57 -5.81
CA ASN A 18 16.16 4.82 -6.44
C ASN A 18 15.93 6.03 -5.53
N VAL A 19 14.81 6.04 -4.79
CA VAL A 19 14.51 7.08 -3.79
C VAL A 19 15.56 7.06 -2.67
N GLU A 20 15.93 5.90 -2.16
CA GLU A 20 16.98 5.76 -1.14
C GLU A 20 18.35 6.24 -1.64
N ALA A 21 18.77 5.77 -2.82
CA ALA A 21 20.05 6.15 -3.41
C ALA A 21 20.11 7.67 -3.68
N THR A 22 19.03 8.25 -4.20
CA THR A 22 18.94 9.69 -4.44
C THR A 22 18.99 10.47 -3.13
N ALA A 23 18.28 10.02 -2.09
CA ALA A 23 18.31 10.65 -0.77
C ALA A 23 19.73 10.69 -0.16
N GLN A 24 20.50 9.62 -0.35
CA GLN A 24 21.91 9.57 0.09
C GLN A 24 22.79 10.57 -0.67
N VAL A 25 22.63 10.68 -1.99
CA VAL A 25 23.40 11.62 -2.84
C VAL A 25 23.07 13.07 -2.51
N ASP A 26 21.78 13.38 -2.38
CA ASP A 26 21.27 14.74 -2.17
C ASP A 26 21.21 15.15 -0.69
N GLN A 27 21.62 14.27 0.23
CA GLN A 27 21.71 14.51 1.68
C GLN A 27 20.37 14.84 2.37
N TRP A 28 19.28 14.16 1.99
CA TRP A 28 18.01 14.18 2.71
C TRP A 28 17.63 12.79 3.22
N SER A 29 16.63 12.69 4.10
CA SER A 29 16.33 11.44 4.81
C SER A 29 14.98 10.85 4.39
N THR A 30 14.97 9.53 4.21
CA THR A 30 13.79 8.68 4.01
C THR A 30 13.52 7.76 5.21
N GLU A 31 14.21 7.99 6.34
CA GLU A 31 14.13 7.15 7.55
C GLU A 31 12.70 7.01 8.06
N THR A 32 12.01 8.13 8.23
CA THR A 32 10.62 8.20 8.74
C THR A 32 9.70 8.93 7.77
N SER A 33 10.08 9.00 6.49
CA SER A 33 9.27 9.60 5.43
C SER A 33 9.08 8.58 4.34
N GLY A 34 7.82 8.38 3.95
CA GLY A 34 7.42 7.44 2.93
C GLY A 34 6.09 7.81 2.32
N CYS A 35 5.65 6.96 1.39
CA CYS A 35 4.37 7.13 0.74
C CYS A 35 3.70 5.79 0.44
N THR A 36 2.38 5.84 0.38
CA THR A 36 1.57 4.84 -0.29
C THR A 36 1.67 5.05 -1.80
N ALA A 37 1.33 4.03 -2.57
CA ALA A 37 1.24 4.16 -4.02
C ALA A 37 0.21 3.19 -4.56
N VAL A 38 -0.62 3.67 -5.48
CA VAL A 38 -1.53 2.86 -6.28
C VAL A 38 -1.32 3.22 -7.74
N ALA A 39 -1.01 2.22 -8.57
CA ALA A 39 -0.73 2.38 -9.98
C ALA A 39 -1.53 1.37 -10.80
N THR A 40 -2.09 1.84 -11.91
CA THR A 40 -2.96 1.01 -12.76
C THR A 40 -2.54 1.04 -14.21
N LEU A 41 -2.49 -0.12 -14.86
CA LEU A 41 -2.31 -0.26 -16.30
C LEU A 41 -3.57 -0.84 -16.92
N TRP A 42 -4.30 -0.02 -17.66
CA TRP A 42 -5.48 -0.45 -18.42
C TRP A 42 -5.08 -0.79 -19.86
N LYS A 43 -5.16 -2.07 -20.24
CA LYS A 43 -4.81 -2.58 -21.57
C LYS A 43 -5.94 -3.44 -22.14
N GLY A 44 -6.70 -2.88 -23.06
CA GLY A 44 -7.85 -3.57 -23.67
C GLY A 44 -8.90 -3.91 -22.61
N ASN A 45 -9.20 -5.20 -22.46
CA ASN A 45 -10.15 -5.71 -21.47
C ASN A 45 -9.48 -6.09 -20.13
N GLN A 46 -8.23 -5.72 -19.90
CA GLN A 46 -7.48 -6.07 -18.69
C GLN A 46 -7.02 -4.82 -17.97
N VAL A 47 -7.24 -4.79 -16.66
CA VAL A 47 -6.68 -3.76 -15.76
C VAL A 47 -5.74 -4.45 -14.78
N TYR A 48 -4.50 -3.99 -14.76
CA TYR A 48 -3.51 -4.40 -13.76
C TYR A 48 -3.43 -3.32 -12.71
N ILE A 49 -3.52 -3.69 -11.45
CA ILE A 49 -3.47 -2.79 -10.29
C ILE A 49 -2.29 -3.25 -9.46
N ALA A 50 -1.37 -2.33 -9.16
CA ALA A 50 -0.27 -2.55 -8.25
C ALA A 50 -0.33 -1.51 -7.13
N HIS A 51 -0.30 -1.93 -5.87
CA HIS A 51 -0.39 -0.99 -4.76
C HIS A 51 0.42 -1.39 -3.53
N VAL A 52 0.86 -0.37 -2.78
CA VAL A 52 1.40 -0.44 -1.43
C VAL A 52 0.72 0.61 -0.55
N GLY A 53 0.48 0.25 0.71
CA GLY A 53 -0.21 1.11 1.67
C GLY A 53 -1.73 0.99 1.57
N ASP A 54 -2.41 2.05 1.98
CA ASP A 54 -3.86 2.17 2.14
C ASP A 54 -4.49 3.26 1.25
N SER A 55 -3.77 3.71 0.22
CA SER A 55 -4.43 4.25 -0.97
C SER A 55 -5.13 3.11 -1.73
N ARG A 56 -6.30 3.40 -2.31
CA ARG A 56 -7.17 2.38 -2.90
C ARG A 56 -7.51 2.66 -4.36
N CYS A 57 -7.60 1.58 -5.13
CA CYS A 57 -8.22 1.55 -6.45
C CYS A 57 -9.57 0.84 -6.35
N VAL A 58 -10.63 1.53 -6.77
CA VAL A 58 -11.98 0.97 -6.93
C VAL A 58 -12.33 1.00 -8.41
N ILE A 59 -12.69 -0.15 -8.97
CA ILE A 59 -13.28 -0.27 -10.31
C ILE A 59 -14.78 -0.52 -10.13
N GLY A 60 -15.60 0.35 -10.68
CA GLY A 60 -17.06 0.27 -10.60
C GLY A 60 -17.72 0.25 -11.97
N SER A 61 -19.00 -0.10 -11.96
CA SER A 61 -19.97 0.17 -13.02
C SER A 61 -21.11 1.01 -12.45
N LYS A 62 -22.10 1.33 -13.29
CA LYS A 62 -23.28 2.10 -12.88
C LYS A 62 -24.01 1.55 -11.65
N SER A 63 -23.91 0.25 -11.35
CA SER A 63 -24.71 -0.40 -10.31
C SER A 63 -23.93 -1.26 -9.32
N GLN A 64 -22.63 -1.46 -9.50
CA GLN A 64 -21.85 -2.34 -8.62
C GLN A 64 -20.36 -2.02 -8.65
N ILE A 65 -19.67 -2.41 -7.58
CA ILE A 65 -18.21 -2.50 -7.55
C ILE A 65 -17.79 -3.77 -8.29
N LEU A 66 -16.92 -3.62 -9.27
CA LEU A 66 -16.31 -4.74 -10.01
C LEU A 66 -15.04 -5.23 -9.33
N HIS A 67 -14.28 -4.32 -8.72
CA HIS A 67 -13.08 -4.66 -7.95
C HIS A 67 -12.72 -3.55 -6.97
N GLU A 68 -12.12 -3.93 -5.85
CA GLU A 68 -11.56 -3.04 -4.84
C GLU A 68 -10.24 -3.62 -4.34
N SER A 69 -9.16 -2.83 -4.36
CA SER A 69 -7.87 -3.24 -3.82
C SER A 69 -7.92 -3.26 -2.29
N ALA A 70 -7.37 -4.28 -1.65
CA ALA A 70 -7.33 -4.36 -0.19
C ALA A 70 -6.25 -3.45 0.41
N ASP A 71 -6.60 -2.65 1.42
CA ASP A 71 -5.64 -1.80 2.13
C ASP A 71 -4.61 -2.65 2.88
N HIS A 72 -3.34 -2.23 2.85
CA HIS A 72 -2.27 -2.85 3.62
C HIS A 72 -2.20 -2.28 5.03
N LYS A 73 -3.05 -2.78 5.93
CA LYS A 73 -3.11 -2.35 7.33
C LYS A 73 -2.29 -3.28 8.25
N PRO A 74 -1.69 -2.76 9.34
CA PRO A 74 -0.95 -3.58 10.31
C PRO A 74 -1.80 -4.67 10.98
N SER A 75 -3.12 -4.50 11.04
CA SER A 75 -4.04 -5.49 11.60
C SER A 75 -4.35 -6.68 10.69
N ASN A 76 -4.01 -6.59 9.39
CA ASN A 76 -4.23 -7.69 8.46
C ASN A 76 -3.35 -8.89 8.85
N ALA A 77 -3.93 -10.08 8.98
CA ALA A 77 -3.25 -11.24 9.56
C ALA A 77 -1.87 -11.56 8.94
N VAL A 78 -1.78 -11.54 7.60
CA VAL A 78 -0.52 -11.81 6.88
C VAL A 78 0.50 -10.70 7.08
N GLU A 79 0.05 -9.44 7.13
CA GLU A 79 0.91 -8.28 7.33
C GLU A 79 1.44 -8.26 8.77
N LYS A 80 0.54 -8.44 9.74
CA LYS A 80 0.85 -8.58 11.17
C LYS A 80 1.90 -9.64 11.42
N GLN A 81 1.65 -10.85 10.91
CA GLN A 81 2.56 -11.98 11.08
C GLN A 81 3.95 -11.63 10.52
N ARG A 82 4.03 -11.07 9.31
CA ARG A 82 5.31 -10.68 8.71
C ARG A 82 6.05 -9.66 9.57
N ILE A 83 5.36 -8.66 10.10
CA ILE A 83 5.97 -7.61 10.93
C ILE A 83 6.49 -8.19 12.25
N GLU A 84 5.68 -8.98 12.95
CA GLU A 84 6.05 -9.58 14.23
C GLU A 84 7.20 -10.59 14.09
N GLU A 85 7.21 -11.39 13.02
CA GLU A 85 8.30 -12.35 12.72
C GLU A 85 9.62 -11.65 12.41
N ASN A 86 9.59 -10.43 11.89
CA ASN A 86 10.78 -9.61 11.63
C ASN A 86 11.13 -8.66 12.80
N GLY A 87 10.50 -8.85 13.97
CA GLY A 87 10.85 -8.12 15.20
C GLY A 87 10.23 -6.73 15.33
N GLY A 88 9.26 -6.38 14.47
CA GLY A 88 8.44 -5.18 14.62
C GLY A 88 7.38 -5.32 15.70
N GLU A 89 6.94 -4.21 16.27
CA GLU A 89 5.84 -4.17 17.22
C GLU A 89 4.63 -3.46 16.62
N ILE A 90 3.44 -3.99 16.86
CA ILE A 90 2.18 -3.36 16.47
C ILE A 90 1.46 -2.96 17.74
N HIS A 91 1.34 -1.65 17.97
CA HIS A 91 0.57 -1.13 19.09
C HIS A 91 -0.84 -0.81 18.61
N THR A 92 -1.82 -1.10 19.46
CA THR A 92 -3.24 -0.88 19.17
C THR A 92 -3.78 0.13 20.17
N GLU A 93 -4.32 1.23 19.65
CA GLU A 93 -4.99 2.25 20.44
C GLU A 93 -6.48 2.23 20.12
N VAL A 94 -7.31 2.23 21.17
CA VAL A 94 -8.77 2.31 21.05
C VAL A 94 -9.20 3.64 21.65
N TYR A 95 -9.77 4.50 20.82
CA TYR A 95 -10.23 5.83 21.18
C TYR A 95 -11.62 5.77 21.87
N PRO A 96 -12.02 6.82 22.61
CA PRO A 96 -13.29 6.82 23.35
C PRO A 96 -14.55 6.64 22.50
N ASP A 97 -14.48 6.96 21.21
CA ASP A 97 -15.57 6.77 20.23
C ASP A 97 -15.60 5.35 19.62
N GLY A 98 -14.68 4.47 20.04
CA GLY A 98 -14.54 3.11 19.55
C GLY A 98 -13.66 2.99 18.30
N TRP A 99 -13.12 4.10 17.77
CA TRP A 99 -12.14 4.04 16.69
C TRP A 99 -10.90 3.26 17.17
N THR A 100 -10.42 2.33 16.33
CA THR A 100 -9.24 1.51 16.66
C THR A 100 -8.16 1.77 15.63
N GLU A 101 -6.98 2.14 16.12
CA GLU A 101 -5.82 2.42 15.29
C GLU A 101 -4.71 1.42 15.61
N HIS A 102 -4.03 0.94 14.56
CA HIS A 102 -2.90 0.05 14.67
C HIS A 102 -1.68 0.71 14.04
N ARG A 103 -0.59 0.81 14.80
CA ARG A 103 0.64 1.48 14.36
C ARG A 103 1.86 0.58 14.54
N ILE A 104 2.77 0.62 13.56
CA ILE A 104 4.01 -0.15 13.56
C ILE A 104 5.13 0.68 14.18
N PHE A 105 5.87 0.06 15.09
CA PHE A 105 7.01 0.63 15.80
C PHE A 105 8.23 -0.28 15.72
N VAL A 106 9.41 0.35 15.75
CA VAL A 106 10.66 -0.37 16.02
C VAL A 106 10.72 -0.68 17.50
N LYS A 107 10.95 -1.95 17.84
CA LYS A 107 11.00 -2.45 19.22
C LYS A 107 11.87 -1.58 20.12
N GLY A 108 11.30 -1.17 21.25
CA GLY A 108 11.97 -0.30 22.24
C GLY A 108 12.04 1.18 21.84
N THR A 109 11.26 1.60 20.83
CA THR A 109 11.17 3.00 20.40
C THR A 109 9.71 3.40 20.19
N ASP A 110 9.44 4.71 20.28
CA ASP A 110 8.12 5.29 19.96
C ASP A 110 8.06 5.79 18.49
N LYS A 111 8.88 5.21 17.59
CA LYS A 111 8.96 5.60 16.18
C LYS A 111 8.81 4.41 15.22
N PRO A 112 8.36 4.66 13.98
CA PRO A 112 7.76 5.91 13.50
C PRO A 112 6.27 6.01 13.85
N GLY A 113 5.62 4.92 14.26
CA GLY A 113 4.17 4.87 14.44
C GLY A 113 3.42 4.80 13.10
N LEU A 114 3.82 3.90 12.21
CA LEU A 114 3.30 3.81 10.84
C LEU A 114 1.92 3.14 10.79
N SER A 115 0.94 3.75 10.14
CA SER A 115 -0.45 3.26 10.04
C SER A 115 -0.69 2.23 8.92
N MET A 116 0.30 2.00 8.05
CA MET A 116 0.24 1.04 6.95
C MET A 116 1.41 0.04 6.99
N SER A 117 1.22 -1.17 6.46
CA SER A 117 2.22 -2.25 6.50
C SER A 117 3.11 -2.36 5.27
N ARG A 118 2.83 -1.58 4.23
CA ARG A 118 3.63 -1.49 3.00
C ARG A 118 3.77 -0.04 2.57
N SER A 119 4.96 0.35 2.13
CA SER A 119 5.24 1.72 1.70
C SER A 119 6.55 1.80 0.91
N ILE A 120 6.68 2.85 0.10
CA ILE A 120 7.95 3.34 -0.43
C ILE A 120 8.52 4.35 0.59
N GLY A 121 9.85 4.50 0.71
CA GLY A 121 10.46 5.25 1.82
C GLY A 121 10.35 4.49 3.14
N ASP A 122 10.19 5.17 4.28
CA ASP A 122 10.08 4.58 5.63
C ASP A 122 11.19 3.55 5.93
N GLN A 123 12.45 3.95 5.74
CA GLN A 123 13.59 3.04 5.80
C GLN A 123 13.75 2.38 7.18
N ILE A 124 13.44 3.11 8.25
CA ILE A 124 13.62 2.62 9.62
C ILE A 124 12.80 1.35 9.91
N VAL A 125 11.71 1.11 9.17
CA VAL A 125 10.81 -0.02 9.36
C VAL A 125 10.97 -1.14 8.32
N LYS A 126 11.83 -0.97 7.30
CA LYS A 126 12.09 -2.04 6.32
C LYS A 126 12.68 -3.30 6.95
N PRO A 127 13.65 -3.20 7.89
CA PRO A 127 14.20 -4.39 8.55
C PRO A 127 13.18 -5.17 9.41
N ILE A 128 12.08 -4.51 9.82
CA ILE A 128 11.05 -5.12 10.68
C ILE A 128 9.79 -5.52 9.91
N GLY A 129 9.90 -5.72 8.59
CA GLY A 129 8.85 -6.34 7.78
C GLY A 129 7.90 -5.37 7.08
N VAL A 130 8.11 -4.05 7.11
CA VAL A 130 7.44 -3.16 6.15
C VAL A 130 8.14 -3.28 4.80
N MET A 131 7.42 -3.37 3.68
CA MET A 131 8.03 -3.62 2.37
C MET A 131 7.48 -2.73 1.26
N PRO A 132 8.29 -2.40 0.24
CA PRO A 132 7.86 -1.66 -0.95
C PRO A 132 7.24 -2.57 -2.03
N THR A 133 7.26 -3.88 -1.83
CA THR A 133 6.72 -4.86 -2.78
C THR A 133 5.18 -4.75 -2.87
N PRO A 134 4.63 -4.40 -4.05
CA PRO A 134 3.20 -4.19 -4.21
C PRO A 134 2.45 -5.51 -4.22
N GLU A 135 1.20 -5.48 -3.75
CA GLU A 135 0.23 -6.45 -4.23
C GLU A 135 -0.14 -6.10 -5.67
N VAL A 136 -0.11 -7.09 -6.57
CA VAL A 136 -0.52 -6.91 -7.95
C VAL A 136 -1.72 -7.79 -8.27
N ARG A 137 -2.76 -7.18 -8.84
CA ARG A 137 -3.99 -7.85 -9.26
C ARG A 137 -4.28 -7.56 -10.72
N LYS A 138 -4.76 -8.57 -11.42
CA LYS A 138 -5.26 -8.47 -12.79
C LYS A 138 -6.77 -8.66 -12.75
N VAL A 139 -7.50 -7.68 -13.26
CA VAL A 139 -8.96 -7.69 -13.35
C VAL A 139 -9.35 -7.72 -14.82
N GLU A 140 -10.22 -8.67 -15.19
CA GLU A 140 -10.83 -8.70 -16.52
C GLU A 140 -12.07 -7.81 -16.50
N ILE A 141 -12.18 -6.94 -17.49
CA ILE A 141 -13.21 -5.91 -17.59
C ILE A 141 -14.04 -6.14 -18.85
N ARG A 142 -15.35 -6.07 -18.71
CA ARG A 142 -16.28 -6.13 -19.83
C ARG A 142 -16.68 -4.72 -20.23
N LYS A 143 -16.58 -4.41 -21.52
CA LYS A 143 -16.93 -3.08 -22.03
C LYS A 143 -18.40 -2.76 -21.80
N GLU A 144 -19.24 -3.78 -21.82
CA GLU A 144 -20.69 -3.66 -21.62
C GLU A 144 -21.06 -3.19 -20.21
N ASP A 145 -20.15 -3.34 -19.24
CA ASP A 145 -20.37 -2.87 -17.86
C ASP A 145 -20.11 -1.35 -17.71
N GLU A 146 -19.72 -0.64 -18.78
CA GLU A 146 -19.38 0.79 -18.77
C GLU A 146 -18.47 1.16 -17.58
N PRO A 147 -17.30 0.49 -17.46
CA PRO A 147 -16.47 0.55 -16.26
C PRO A 147 -15.85 1.94 -16.07
N PHE A 148 -15.77 2.37 -14.82
CA PHE A 148 -14.96 3.51 -14.39
C PHE A 148 -14.05 3.10 -13.24
N MET A 149 -13.04 3.93 -12.98
CA MET A 149 -12.04 3.64 -11.96
C MET A 149 -11.74 4.90 -11.15
N VAL A 150 -11.66 4.73 -9.82
CA VAL A 150 -11.33 5.78 -8.87
C VAL A 150 -10.08 5.35 -8.11
N LEU A 151 -9.05 6.20 -8.14
CA LEU A 151 -7.84 6.06 -7.34
C LEU A 151 -7.84 7.22 -6.36
N ALA A 152 -7.79 6.92 -5.07
CA ALA A 152 -7.71 7.95 -4.04
C ALA A 152 -6.92 7.45 -2.83
N SER A 153 -6.44 8.38 -2.01
CA SER A 153 -5.89 8.08 -0.70
C SER A 153 -7.00 7.80 0.32
N ASP A 154 -6.59 7.27 1.47
CA ASP A 154 -7.42 7.10 2.67
C ASP A 154 -8.29 8.32 3.03
N GLY A 155 -7.81 9.55 2.79
CA GLY A 155 -8.60 10.76 3.00
C GLY A 155 -9.94 10.85 2.24
N VAL A 156 -10.17 9.99 1.25
CA VAL A 156 -11.50 9.75 0.65
C VAL A 156 -12.18 8.55 1.31
N TRP A 157 -11.48 7.41 1.37
CA TRP A 157 -12.04 6.11 1.75
C TRP A 157 -12.37 5.95 3.23
N GLU A 158 -11.79 6.77 4.10
CA GLU A 158 -12.13 6.84 5.52
C GLU A 158 -13.51 7.48 5.75
N PHE A 159 -13.97 8.33 4.81
CA PHE A 159 -15.20 9.12 4.97
C PHE A 159 -16.30 8.70 4.00
N LEU A 160 -15.96 8.01 2.91
CA LEU A 160 -16.90 7.52 1.90
C LEU A 160 -16.73 6.01 1.73
N THR A 161 -17.82 5.26 1.98
CA THR A 161 -17.89 3.85 1.62
C THR A 161 -17.98 3.72 0.11
N SER A 162 -17.11 2.90 -0.47
CA SER A 162 -17.16 2.50 -1.88
C SER A 162 -18.36 1.64 -2.22
#